data_AF-A0A7X3XZW6-F1
#
_entry.id   AF-A0A7X3XZW6-F1
#
_cell.length_a   1.000
_cell.length_b   1.000
_cell.length_c   1.000
_cell.angle_alpha   90.00
_cell.angle_beta   90.00
_cell.angle_gamma   90.00
#
_symmetry.space_group_name_H-M   'P 1'
#
loop_
_entity.id
_entity.type
_entity.pdbx_description
1 polymer ?
#
loop_
_entity_poly.entity_id
_entity_poly.type
_entity_poly.pdbx_seq_one_letter_code
_entity_poly.pdbx_strand_id
1 'polypeptide(L)'
;MTAMKHYYVYIMSSRSKTLYTGVTNNLIRRVFEHKQGDGSQFARKYRITSLVHFEETRDVQAALAREKQIKSWTRAKKLQLIEAGNPGWKDLSTDWETPA
;
A
#
# COMPACT_ATOMS: atom_id res chain seq x y z
N MET A 1 23.32 -10.28 -16.14
CA MET A 1 21.92 -10.67 -15.95
C MET A 1 21.23 -9.57 -15.18
N THR A 2 20.34 -8.80 -15.80
CA THR A 2 19.61 -7.73 -15.12
C THR A 2 18.60 -8.36 -14.17
N ALA A 3 18.74 -8.14 -12.86
CA ALA A 3 17.76 -8.61 -11.89
C ALA A 3 16.38 -8.03 -12.24
N MET A 4 15.36 -8.88 -12.37
CA MET A 4 13.98 -8.43 -12.59
C MET A 4 13.54 -7.62 -11.37
N LYS A 5 13.19 -6.35 -11.59
CA LYS A 5 12.71 -5.46 -10.53
C LYS A 5 11.18 -5.58 -10.42
N HIS A 6 10.71 -5.77 -9.21
CA HIS A 6 9.29 -5.78 -8.88
C HIS A 6 8.90 -4.41 -8.32
N TYR A 7 7.73 -3.92 -8.72
CA TYR A 7 7.12 -2.69 -8.25
C TYR A 7 5.73 -3.00 -7.73
N TYR A 8 5.35 -2.31 -6.66
CA TYR A 8 4.11 -2.53 -5.96
C TYR A 8 3.35 -1.21 -5.87
N VAL A 9 2.08 -1.23 -6.25
CA VAL A 9 1.12 -0.18 -5.91
C VAL A 9 0.35 -0.68 -4.70
N TYR A 10 0.25 0.11 -3.64
CA TYR A 10 -0.37 -0.35 -2.40
C TYR A 10 -1.31 0.69 -1.80
N ILE A 11 -2.25 0.19 -1.00
CA ILE A 11 -3.10 1.02 -0.16
C ILE A 11 -2.93 0.57 1.29
N MET A 12 -2.53 1.51 2.14
CA MET A 12 -2.56 1.35 3.59
C MET A 12 -3.69 2.14 4.21
N SER A 13 -4.16 1.68 5.36
CA SER A 13 -5.27 2.25 6.10
C SER A 13 -4.93 2.48 7.57
N SER A 14 -5.55 3.49 8.15
CA SER A 14 -5.70 3.61 9.60
C SER A 14 -6.93 2.83 10.09
N ARG A 15 -7.08 2.71 11.42
CA ARG A 15 -8.28 2.15 12.05
C ARG A 15 -9.56 2.90 11.65
N SER A 16 -9.47 4.21 11.41
CA SER A 16 -10.60 5.05 10.99
C SER A 16 -10.82 5.06 9.47
N LYS A 17 -10.21 4.12 8.74
CA LYS A 17 -10.26 4.02 7.27
C LYS A 17 -9.77 5.29 6.55
N THR A 18 -8.79 6.01 7.11
CA THR A 18 -8.02 6.99 6.32
C THR A 18 -7.11 6.21 5.38
N LEU A 19 -7.13 6.50 4.08
CA LEU A 19 -6.37 5.76 3.09
C LEU A 19 -5.11 6.51 2.66
N TYR A 20 -4.04 5.75 2.46
CA TYR A 20 -2.80 6.18 1.84
C TYR A 20 -2.50 5.30 0.64
N THR A 21 -2.18 5.88 -0.51
CA THR A 21 -1.80 5.15 -1.73
C THR A 21 -0.38 5.50 -2.11
N GLY A 22 0.43 4.48 -2.36
CA GLY A 22 1.85 4.64 -2.69
C GLY A 22 2.37 3.63 -3.71
N VAL A 23 3.58 3.87 -4.20
CA VAL A 23 4.39 2.92 -4.97
C VAL A 23 5.70 2.62 -4.27
N THR A 24 6.18 1.39 -4.38
CA THR A 24 7.52 1.02 -3.90
C THR A 24 8.07 -0.18 -4.68
N ASN A 25 9.38 -0.37 -4.68
CA ASN A 25 10.04 -1.59 -5.14
C ASN A 25 10.34 -2.59 -4.01
N ASN A 26 9.99 -2.24 -2.75
CA ASN A 26 10.13 -3.11 -1.59
C ASN A 26 8.93 -2.89 -0.66
N LEU A 27 7.88 -3.69 -0.86
CA LEU A 27 6.62 -3.57 -0.12
C LEU A 27 6.79 -3.87 1.36
N ILE A 28 7.56 -4.92 1.70
CA ILE A 28 7.81 -5.33 3.10
C ILE A 28 8.45 -4.19 3.88
N ARG A 29 9.56 -3.62 3.37
CA ARG A 29 10.24 -2.49 4.01
C ARG A 29 9.30 -1.31 4.20
N ARG A 30 8.52 -0.96 3.17
CA ARG A 30 7.63 0.21 3.22
C ARG A 30 6.51 0.03 4.24
N VAL A 31 5.92 -1.16 4.33
CA VAL A 31 4.90 -1.47 5.33
C VAL A 31 5.49 -1.41 6.74
N PHE A 32 6.71 -1.92 6.93
CA PHE A 32 7.43 -1.82 8.19
C PHE A 32 7.66 -0.36 8.60
N GLU A 33 8.19 0.49 7.71
CA GLU A 33 8.38 1.93 7.95
C GLU A 33 7.07 2.62 8.39
N HIS A 34 5.94 2.28 7.75
CA HIS A 34 4.62 2.80 8.15
C HIS A 34 4.21 2.34 9.56
N LYS A 35 4.43 1.06 9.89
CA LYS A 35 4.12 0.49 11.21
C LYS A 35 4.98 1.08 12.33
N GLN A 36 6.24 1.41 12.06
CA GLN A 36 7.14 2.09 13.00
C GLN A 36 6.88 3.60 13.13
N GLY A 37 6.09 4.18 12.21
CA GLY A 37 5.88 5.62 12.18
C GLY A 37 7.06 6.38 11.57
N ASP A 38 7.84 5.73 10.71
CA ASP A 38 8.90 6.32 9.86
C ASP A 38 8.40 6.64 8.45
N GLY A 39 7.11 6.42 8.18
CA GLY A 39 6.46 6.87 6.96
C GLY A 39 6.35 8.39 6.86
N SER A 40 5.68 8.87 5.80
CA SER A 40 5.43 10.30 5.60
C SER A 40 4.76 10.97 6.81
N GLN A 41 4.93 12.30 6.96
CA GLN A 41 4.27 13.07 8.02
C GLN A 41 2.75 12.81 8.07
N PHE A 42 2.11 12.67 6.91
CA PHE A 42 0.70 12.29 6.81
C PHE A 42 0.44 10.89 7.38
N ALA A 43 1.20 9.89 6.96
CA ALA A 43 1.06 8.51 7.43
C ALA A 43 1.21 8.41 8.96
N ARG A 44 2.17 9.14 9.53
CA ARG A 44 2.39 9.27 10.96
C ARG A 44 1.21 9.92 11.67
N LYS A 45 0.80 11.12 11.19
CA LYS A 45 -0.31 11.89 11.77
C LYS A 45 -1.59 11.08 11.87
N TYR A 46 -1.91 10.29 10.85
CA TYR A 46 -3.14 9.52 10.77
C TYR A 46 -3.02 8.06 11.20
N ARG A 47 -1.86 7.62 11.72
CA ARG A 47 -1.60 6.23 12.14
C ARG A 47 -1.99 5.21 11.06
N ILE A 48 -1.43 5.40 9.85
CA ILE A 48 -1.64 4.54 8.70
C ILE A 48 -0.72 3.32 8.81
N THR A 49 -1.20 2.22 9.39
CA THR A 49 -0.37 1.08 9.79
C THR A 49 -0.80 -0.27 9.22
N SER A 50 -1.99 -0.38 8.63
CA SER A 50 -2.50 -1.66 8.09
C SER A 50 -2.40 -1.68 6.57
N LEU A 51 -1.78 -2.71 6.00
CA LEU A 51 -1.80 -2.93 4.55
C LEU A 51 -3.13 -3.58 4.17
N VAL A 52 -3.93 -2.93 3.32
CA VAL A 52 -5.28 -3.42 3.00
C VAL A 52 -5.45 -3.83 1.54
N HIS A 53 -4.54 -3.40 0.66
CA HIS A 53 -4.51 -3.76 -0.77
C HIS A 53 -3.11 -3.58 -1.34
N PHE A 54 -2.71 -4.43 -2.28
CA PHE A 54 -1.54 -4.19 -3.13
C PHE A 54 -1.67 -4.90 -4.49
N GLU A 55 -0.98 -4.35 -5.49
CA GLU A 55 -0.85 -4.88 -6.85
C GLU A 55 0.64 -4.90 -7.21
N GLU A 56 1.09 -5.94 -7.90
CA GLU A 56 2.48 -6.12 -8.32
C GLU A 56 2.62 -5.98 -9.84
N THR A 57 3.72 -5.37 -10.29
CA THR A 57 4.09 -5.30 -11.69
C THR A 57 5.62 -5.26 -11.87
N ARG A 58 6.09 -5.64 -13.06
CA ARG A 58 7.50 -5.51 -13.45
C ARG A 58 7.82 -4.18 -14.14
N ASP A 59 6.80 -3.38 -14.44
CA ASP A 59 6.93 -2.09 -15.10
C ASP A 59 6.67 -0.94 -14.12
N VAL A 60 7.69 -0.13 -13.89
CA VAL A 60 7.60 1.07 -13.04
C VAL A 60 6.60 2.09 -13.57
N GLN A 61 6.49 2.25 -14.90
CA GLN A 61 5.55 3.20 -15.50
C GLN A 61 4.12 2.74 -15.30
N ALA A 62 3.85 1.44 -15.45
CA ALA A 62 2.57 0.85 -15.11
C ALA A 62 2.22 1.07 -13.63
N ALA A 63 3.16 0.87 -12.71
CA ALA A 63 2.95 1.12 -11.27
C ALA A 63 2.61 2.59 -10.99
N LEU A 64 3.36 3.54 -11.55
CA LEU A 64 3.13 4.97 -11.36
C LEU A 64 1.79 5.43 -11.97
N ALA A 65 1.46 4.94 -13.18
CA ALA A 65 0.19 5.23 -13.83
C ALA A 65 -0.99 4.71 -13.01
N ARG A 66 -0.87 3.49 -12.47
CA ARG A 66 -1.89 2.87 -11.63
C ARG A 66 -2.05 3.60 -10.29
N GLU A 67 -0.96 4.03 -9.67
CA GLU A 67 -1.01 4.87 -8.46
C GLU A 67 -1.74 6.20 -8.72
N LYS A 68 -1.40 6.89 -9.82
CA LYS A 68 -2.07 8.14 -10.23
C LYS A 68 -3.57 7.91 -10.46
N GLN A 69 -3.92 6.80 -11.12
CA GLN A 69 -5.30 6.40 -11.36
C GLN A 69 -6.04 6.16 -10.05
N ILE A 70 -5.49 5.38 -9.12
CA ILE A 70 -6.13 5.12 -7.82
C ILE A 70 -6.25 6.43 -7.04
N LYS A 71 -5.22 7.28 -7.00
CA LYS A 71 -5.26 8.56 -6.30
C LYS A 71 -6.41 9.45 -6.77
N SER A 72 -6.69 9.50 -8.08
CA SER A 72 -7.79 10.31 -8.65
C SER A 72 -9.19 9.72 -8.44
N TRP A 73 -9.31 8.48 -7.97
CA TRP A 73 -10.61 7.88 -7.72
C TRP A 73 -11.36 8.46 -6.52
N THR A 74 -12.69 8.39 -6.62
CA THR A 74 -13.59 8.66 -5.51
C THR A 74 -13.31 7.71 -4.35
N ARG A 75 -13.68 8.15 -3.13
CA ARG A 75 -13.56 7.33 -1.92
C ARG A 75 -14.29 5.99 -2.08
N ALA A 76 -15.48 6.00 -2.68
CA ALA A 76 -16.30 4.81 -2.91
C ALA A 76 -15.59 3.79 -3.82
N LYS A 77 -14.99 4.23 -4.92
CA LYS A 77 -14.28 3.33 -5.84
C LYS A 77 -13.03 2.72 -5.19
N LYS A 78 -12.34 3.47 -4.33
CA LYS A 78 -11.23 2.93 -3.51
C LYS A 78 -11.71 1.87 -2.51
N LEU A 79 -12.87 2.08 -1.87
CA LEU A 79 -13.48 1.07 -0.98
C LEU A 79 -13.80 -0.21 -1.74
N GLN A 80 -14.46 -0.10 -2.89
CA GLN A 80 -14.80 -1.25 -3.72
C GLN A 80 -13.56 -2.04 -4.16
N LEU A 81 -12.48 -1.36 -4.54
CA LEU A 81 -11.22 -2.02 -4.88
C LEU A 81 -10.69 -2.86 -3.71
N ILE A 82 -10.65 -2.27 -2.51
CA ILE A 82 -10.16 -2.96 -1.30
C ILE A 82 -11.09 -4.12 -0.94
N GLU A 83 -12.39 -3.88 -0.90
CA GLU A 83 -13.39 -4.84 -0.44
C GLU A 83 -13.57 -6.02 -1.41
N ALA A 84 -13.27 -5.84 -2.70
CA ALA A 84 -13.26 -6.93 -3.68
C ALA A 84 -12.21 -8.01 -3.36
N GLY A 85 -11.05 -7.64 -2.81
CA GLY A 85 -9.98 -8.58 -2.44
C GLY A 85 -9.85 -8.83 -0.94
N ASN A 86 -10.36 -7.92 -0.11
CA ASN A 86 -10.19 -7.91 1.34
C ASN A 86 -11.45 -7.34 2.04
N PRO A 87 -12.60 -8.03 1.96
CA PRO A 87 -13.87 -7.54 2.51
C PRO A 87 -13.82 -7.36 4.04
N GLY A 88 -12.97 -8.12 4.72
CA GLY A 88 -12.77 -8.03 6.17
C GLY A 88 -11.81 -6.93 6.62
N TRP A 89 -11.22 -6.15 5.69
CA TRP A 89 -10.24 -5.11 6.03
C TRP A 89 -9.06 -5.63 6.86
N LYS A 90 -8.67 -6.89 6.64
CA LYS A 90 -7.55 -7.51 7.34
C LYS A 90 -6.25 -6.81 6.97
N ASP A 91 -5.33 -6.70 7.91
CA ASP A 91 -3.96 -6.30 7.59
C ASP A 91 -3.29 -7.46 6.85
N LEU A 92 -3.05 -7.28 5.55
CA LEU A 92 -2.44 -8.29 4.67
C LEU A 92 -0.97 -8.59 5.03
N SER A 93 -0.40 -7.81 5.95
CA SER A 93 0.97 -7.96 6.42
C SER A 93 1.08 -8.47 7.87
N THR A 94 0.00 -9.01 8.44
CA THR A 94 0.00 -9.52 9.83
C THR A 94 1.07 -10.58 10.07
N ASP A 95 1.27 -11.48 9.11
CA ASP A 95 2.18 -12.62 9.24
C ASP A 95 3.54 -12.39 8.55
N TRP A 96 3.85 -11.14 8.20
CA TRP A 96 5.12 -10.82 7.55
C TRP A 96 6.22 -10.69 8.59
N GLU A 97 7.32 -11.39 8.34
CA GLU A 97 8.53 -11.22 9.13
C GLU A 97 9.09 -9.81 8.97
N THR A 98 9.58 -9.26 10.07
CA THR A 98 10.26 -7.97 10.08
C THR A 98 11.52 -8.07 9.22
N PRO A 99 11.77 -7.15 8.27
CA PRO A 99 13.04 -7.13 7.57
C PRO A 99 14.16 -6.87 8.59
N ALA A 100 15.18 -7.74 8.57
CA ALA A 100 16.39 -7.64 9.40
C ALA A 100 17.21 -6.38 9.08
#